data_AF-A0A5C7WY65-F1
#
_entry.id   AF-A0A5C7WY65-F1
#
_cell.length_a   1.000
_cell.length_b   1.000
_cell.length_c   1.000
_cell.angle_alpha   90.00
_cell.angle_beta   90.00
_cell.angle_gamma   90.00
#
_symmetry.space_group_name_H-M   'P 1'
#
loop_
_entity.id
_entity.type
_entity.pdbx_description
1 polymer ?
#
loop_
_entity_poly.entity_id
_entity_poly.type
_entity_poly.pdbx_seq_one_letter_code
_entity_poly.pdbx_strand_id
1 'polypeptide(L)'
;MQWNLRMRAAERGIWKSAQLRRMFAEAGLEISMGKMSSWWAGSPPTIRLDELDVVCAVLECTPCDLLTPEPEKVAARRPQRAETVGEQPIAPVVKPRFGNPRSEPPV
;
A
#
# COMPACT_ATOMS: atom_id res chain seq x y z
N MET A 1 5.24 -1.29 -4.82
CA MET A 1 5.58 -1.36 -3.39
C MET A 1 6.62 -2.42 -3.28
N GLN A 2 7.80 -2.05 -2.82
CA GLN A 2 8.89 -2.98 -2.56
C GLN A 2 8.72 -3.56 -1.15
N TRP A 3 8.88 -4.87 -1.04
CA TRP A 3 8.70 -5.62 0.19
C TRP A 3 10.05 -6.00 0.81
N ASN A 4 10.35 -5.46 1.98
CA ASN A 4 11.69 -5.56 2.61
C ASN A 4 11.73 -6.53 3.80
N LEU A 5 10.73 -7.40 3.96
CA LEU A 5 10.62 -8.30 5.12
C LEU A 5 11.90 -9.09 5.41
N ARG A 6 12.49 -9.70 4.39
CA ARG A 6 13.70 -10.52 4.56
C ARG A 6 14.88 -9.66 5.07
N MET A 7 15.00 -8.42 4.61
CA MET A 7 16.06 -7.53 5.05
C MET A 7 15.86 -7.13 6.51
N ARG A 8 14.64 -6.72 6.88
CA ARG A 8 14.29 -6.36 8.27
C ARG A 8 14.42 -7.54 9.24
N ALA A 9 14.07 -8.74 8.79
CA ALA A 9 14.31 -9.95 9.55
C ALA A 9 15.81 -10.21 9.76
N ALA A 10 16.64 -10.04 8.73
CA ALA A 10 18.09 -10.23 8.82
C ALA A 10 18.79 -9.20 9.73
N GLU A 11 18.34 -7.94 9.72
CA GLU A 11 18.82 -6.90 10.66
C GLU A 11 18.61 -7.30 12.13
N ARG A 12 17.61 -8.13 12.40
CA ARG A 12 17.31 -8.72 13.73
C ARG A 12 17.92 -10.10 13.95
N GLY A 13 18.77 -10.58 13.04
CA GLY A 13 19.40 -11.90 13.11
C GLY A 13 18.44 -13.07 12.79
N ILE A 14 17.31 -12.81 12.16
CA ILE A 14 16.32 -13.83 11.78
C ILE A 14 16.57 -14.23 10.32
N TRP A 15 17.14 -15.42 10.12
CA TRP A 15 17.57 -15.90 8.80
C TRP A 15 16.66 -16.98 8.20
N LYS A 16 15.71 -17.51 8.98
CA LYS A 16 14.83 -18.62 8.58
C LYS A 16 13.38 -18.17 8.62
N SER A 17 12.66 -18.32 7.50
CA SER A 17 11.23 -18.00 7.41
C SER A 17 10.40 -18.76 8.44
N ALA A 18 10.75 -20.02 8.73
CA ALA A 18 10.08 -20.83 9.75
C ALA A 18 10.26 -20.28 11.17
N GLN A 19 11.41 -19.66 11.49
CA GLN A 19 11.63 -18.99 12.77
C GLN A 19 10.75 -17.75 12.87
N LEU A 20 10.74 -16.90 11.84
CA LEU A 20 9.90 -15.71 11.82
C LEU A 20 8.41 -16.05 11.93
N ARG A 21 7.96 -17.12 11.26
CA ARG A 21 6.58 -17.62 11.37
C ARG A 21 6.20 -18.01 12.80
N ARG A 22 7.11 -18.61 13.56
CA ARG A 22 6.88 -18.96 14.98
C ARG A 22 6.76 -17.70 15.83
N MET A 23 7.60 -16.70 15.60
CA MET A 23 7.52 -15.42 16.31
C MET A 23 6.21 -14.69 16.01
N PHE A 24 5.71 -14.75 14.77
CA PHE A 24 4.38 -14.23 14.45
C PHE A 24 3.26 -14.98 15.16
N ALA A 25 3.31 -16.31 15.20
CA ALA A 25 2.35 -17.13 15.93
C ALA A 25 2.33 -16.80 17.44
N GLU A 26 3.49 -16.62 18.06
CA GLU A 26 3.64 -16.18 19.46
C GLU A 26 3.00 -14.80 19.71
N ALA A 27 3.00 -13.92 18.71
CA ALA A 27 2.35 -12.62 18.75
C ALA A 27 0.87 -12.64 18.31
N GLY A 28 0.28 -13.83 18.10
CA GLY A 28 -1.13 -14.01 17.72
C GLY A 28 -1.43 -13.97 16.23
N LEU A 29 -0.40 -13.95 15.37
CA LEU A 29 -0.52 -13.97 13.91
C LEU A 29 -0.17 -15.36 13.34
N GLU A 30 -1.20 -16.19 13.20
CA GLU A 30 -1.08 -17.53 12.60
C GLU A 30 -1.03 -17.49 11.07
N ILE A 31 0.15 -17.71 10.51
CA ILE A 31 0.40 -17.72 9.06
C ILE A 31 0.64 -19.14 8.56
N SER A 32 -0.03 -19.51 7.47
CA SER A 32 0.21 -20.78 6.79
C SER A 32 1.63 -20.83 6.18
N MET A 33 2.19 -22.04 6.02
CA MET A 33 3.51 -22.20 5.42
C MET A 33 3.61 -21.59 4.01
N GLY A 34 2.55 -21.72 3.20
CA GLY A 34 2.49 -21.15 1.86
C GLY A 34 2.50 -19.62 1.86
N LYS A 35 1.69 -18.99 2.72
CA LYS A 35 1.66 -17.53 2.87
C LYS A 35 3.00 -16.98 3.36
N MET A 36 3.60 -17.63 4.36
CA MET A 36 4.94 -17.27 4.85
C MET A 36 6.01 -17.41 3.76
N SER A 37 5.97 -18.47 2.96
CA SER A 37 6.91 -18.67 1.85
C SER A 37 6.79 -17.58 0.80
N SER A 38 5.56 -17.21 0.43
CA SER A 38 5.29 -16.11 -0.50
C SER A 38 5.82 -14.78 0.04
N TRP A 39 5.57 -14.47 1.31
CA TRP A 39 6.11 -13.27 1.97
C TRP A 39 7.63 -13.27 2.06
N TRP A 40 8.26 -14.43 2.24
CA TRP A 40 9.72 -14.51 2.33
C TRP A 40 10.41 -14.36 0.98
N ALA A 41 9.76 -14.84 -0.09
CA ALA A 41 10.30 -14.82 -1.45
C ALA A 41 10.09 -13.46 -2.14
N GLY A 42 9.03 -12.72 -1.82
CA GLY A 42 8.75 -11.45 -2.48
C GLY A 42 7.52 -10.72 -1.94
N SER A 43 7.10 -9.68 -2.68
CA SER A 43 5.97 -8.86 -2.26
C SER A 43 4.65 -9.66 -2.31
N PRO A 44 3.90 -9.72 -1.21
CA PRO A 44 2.56 -10.29 -1.26
C PRO A 44 1.64 -9.44 -2.13
N PRO A 45 0.63 -10.05 -2.78
CA PRO A 45 -0.39 -9.31 -3.54
C PRO A 45 -1.32 -8.52 -2.61
N THR A 46 -1.55 -9.05 -1.40
CA THR A 46 -2.40 -8.44 -0.37
C THR A 46 -1.82 -8.74 1.01
N ILE A 47 -1.91 -7.76 1.90
CA ILE A 47 -1.62 -7.89 3.33
C ILE A 47 -2.71 -7.13 4.08
N ARG A 48 -3.24 -7.72 5.15
CA ARG A 48 -4.22 -7.00 5.98
C ARG A 48 -3.49 -6.08 6.96
N LEU A 49 -4.16 -5.01 7.39
CA LEU A 49 -3.55 -4.01 8.29
C LEU A 49 -3.25 -4.59 9.67
N ASP A 50 -4.12 -5.46 10.20
CA ASP A 50 -3.89 -6.20 11.45
C ASP A 50 -2.63 -7.07 11.39
N GLU A 51 -2.39 -7.72 10.24
CA GLU A 51 -1.19 -8.52 10.04
C GLU A 51 0.06 -7.63 9.95
N LEU A 52 -0.05 -6.48 9.27
CA LEU A 52 1.02 -5.52 9.14
C LEU A 52 1.44 -4.95 10.51
N ASP A 53 0.48 -4.61 11.37
CA ASP A 53 0.76 -4.11 12.73
C ASP A 53 1.56 -5.14 13.55
N VAL A 54 1.17 -6.41 13.52
CA VAL A 54 1.91 -7.48 14.23
C VAL A 54 3.29 -7.68 13.62
N VAL A 55 3.43 -7.65 12.29
CA VAL A 55 4.73 -7.77 11.63
C VAL A 55 5.65 -6.62 12.06
N CYS A 56 5.15 -5.39 12.06
CA CYS A 56 5.88 -4.20 12.50
C CYS A 56 6.27 -4.29 13.97
N ALA A 57 5.38 -4.78 14.85
CA ALA A 57 5.69 -4.98 16.27
C ALA A 57 6.76 -6.06 16.49
N VAL A 58 6.63 -7.22 15.84
CA VAL A 58 7.57 -8.35 15.96
C VAL A 58 8.94 -8.01 15.36
N LEU A 59 8.97 -7.17 14.32
CA LEU A 59 10.19 -6.69 13.67
C LEU A 59 10.66 -5.31 14.16
N GLU A 60 10.00 -4.70 15.15
CA GLU A 60 10.36 -3.38 15.73
C GLU A 60 10.66 -2.35 14.63
N CYS A 61 9.86 -2.35 13.57
CA CYS A 61 10.03 -1.49 12.42
C CYS A 61 8.72 -0.80 12.04
N THR A 62 8.81 0.28 11.29
CA THR A 62 7.61 0.98 10.80
C THR A 62 7.08 0.34 9.51
N PRO A 63 5.83 0.63 9.10
CA PRO A 63 5.31 0.21 7.81
C PRO A 63 6.16 0.70 6.63
N CYS A 64 6.75 1.90 6.70
CA CYS A 64 7.61 2.46 5.66
C CYS A 64 8.94 1.70 5.52
N ASP A 65 9.43 1.13 6.62
CA ASP A 65 10.62 0.28 6.63
C ASP A 65 10.39 -1.06 5.92
N LEU A 66 9.15 -1.53 5.93
CA LEU A 66 8.72 -2.81 5.39
C LEU A 66 8.19 -2.71 3.96
N LEU A 67 7.47 -1.62 3.65
CA LEU A 67 6.82 -1.33 2.38
C LEU A 67 7.32 0.01 1.82
N THR A 68 8.21 -0.06 0.83
CA THR A 68 8.76 1.15 0.19
C THR A 68 8.02 1.48 -1.10
N PRO A 69 7.55 2.72 -1.30
CA PRO A 69 6.97 3.16 -2.56
C PRO A 69 7.98 3.09 -3.70
N GLU A 70 7.52 2.67 -4.88
CA GLU A 70 8.33 2.63 -6.09
C GLU A 70 7.82 3.69 -7.07
N PRO A 71 8.38 4.92 -7.05
CA PRO A 71 7.80 6.07 -7.73
C PRO A 71 7.72 5.87 -9.25
N GLU A 72 8.68 5.17 -9.85
CA GLU A 72 8.67 4.85 -11.29
C GLU A 72 7.48 3.97 -11.68
N LYS A 73 7.19 2.94 -10.87
CA LYS A 73 6.02 2.06 -11.09
C LYS A 73 4.70 2.81 -10.90
N VAL A 74 4.68 3.80 -10.00
CA VAL A 74 3.52 4.67 -9.80
C VAL A 74 3.35 5.64 -10.98
N ALA A 75 4.44 6.24 -11.46
CA ALA A 75 4.44 7.14 -12.61
C ALA A 75 3.97 6.43 -13.88
N ALA A 76 4.42 5.18 -14.11
CA ALA A 76 3.99 4.36 -15.24
C ALA A 76 2.48 4.04 -15.24
N ARG A 77 1.81 4.06 -14.07
CA ARG A 77 0.35 3.88 -13.97
C ARG A 77 -0.44 5.17 -14.17
N ARG A 78 0.20 6.34 -14.09
CA ARG A 78 -0.50 7.61 -14.29
C ARG A 78 -0.97 7.66 -15.76
N PRO A 79 -2.26 7.92 -16.01
CA PRO A 79 -2.70 8.16 -17.38
C PRO A 79 -1.92 9.35 -17.93
N GLN A 80 -1.26 9.16 -19.06
CA GLN A 80 -0.64 10.27 -19.78
C GLN A 80 -1.78 11.21 -20.16
N ARG A 81 -1.77 12.43 -19.61
CA ARG A 81 -2.59 13.50 -20.15
C ARG A 81 -2.13 13.63 -21.59
N ALA A 82 -3.02 13.35 -22.55
CA ALA A 82 -2.71 13.56 -23.96
C ALA A 82 -2.22 15.01 -24.09
N GLU A 83 -0.92 15.17 -24.31
CA GLU A 83 -0.36 16.44 -24.74
C GLU A 83 -0.89 16.63 -26.16
N THR A 84 -2.03 17.30 -26.27
CA THR A 84 -2.47 17.84 -27.54
C THR A 84 -1.43 18.88 -27.95
N VAL A 85 -0.54 18.48 -28.85
CA VAL A 85 0.33 19.39 -29.60
C VAL A 85 -0.59 20.38 -30.30
N GLY A 86 -0.61 21.62 -29.80
CA GLY A 86 -1.31 22.76 -30.39
C GLY A 86 -2.83 22.65 -30.38
N GLU A 87 -3.49 23.14 -29.32
CA GLU A 87 -4.74 23.89 -29.48
C GLU A 87 -4.98 24.73 -28.22
N GLN A 88 -5.17 26.04 -28.42
CA GLN A 88 -5.66 26.95 -27.39
C GLN A 88 -7.04 26.45 -26.92
N PRO A 89 -7.25 26.11 -25.63
CA PRO A 89 -8.56 25.68 -25.19
C PRO A 89 -9.45 26.91 -25.02
N ILE A 90 -10.17 27.30 -26.07
CA ILE A 90 -11.48 27.95 -25.88
C ILE A 90 -12.44 26.89 -25.36
N ALA A 91 -12.30 26.55 -24.07
CA ALA A 91 -13.32 25.80 -23.38
C ALA A 91 -14.60 26.67 -23.35
N PRO A 92 -15.78 26.14 -23.69
CA PRO A 92 -17.01 26.87 -23.42
C PRO A 92 -17.08 27.05 -21.90
N VAL A 93 -17.04 28.30 -21.44
CA VAL A 93 -17.27 28.64 -20.03
C VAL A 93 -18.70 28.24 -19.71
N VAL A 94 -18.89 27.03 -19.19
CA VAL A 94 -20.15 26.59 -18.63
C VAL A 94 -20.34 27.37 -17.33
N LYS A 95 -21.03 28.51 -17.42
CA LYS A 95 -21.44 29.26 -16.23
C LYS A 95 -22.44 28.38 -15.46
N PRO A 96 -22.15 27.98 -14.21
CA PRO A 96 -23.15 27.28 -13.40
C PRO A 96 -24.34 28.22 -13.21
N ARG A 97 -25.50 27.83 -13.74
CA ARG A 97 -26.75 28.49 -13.42
C ARG A 97 -27.13 28.07 -12.00
N PHE A 98 -26.88 28.96 -11.04
CA PHE A 98 -27.47 28.87 -9.70
C PHE A 98 -28.97 29.12 -9.82
N GLY A 99 -29.71 28.09 -10.26
CA GLY A 99 -31.16 28.05 -10.17
C GLY A 99 -31.55 27.77 -8.72
N ASN A 100 -32.43 28.62 -8.20
CA ASN A 100 -33.16 28.65 -6.93
C ASN A 100 -32.77 27.62 -5.83
N PRO A 101 -32.47 28.05 -4.59
CA PRO A 101 -31.99 27.16 -3.54
C PRO A 101 -33.01 26.04 -3.27
N ARG A 102 -32.52 24.78 -3.27
CA ARG A 102 -33.28 23.63 -2.78
C ARG A 102 -33.62 23.87 -1.32
N SER A 103 -34.89 23.63 -0.99
CA SER A 103 -35.43 23.68 0.37
C SER A 103 -34.62 22.81 1.35
N GLU A 104 -34.42 23.32 2.56
CA GLU A 104 -33.71 22.64 3.64
C GLU A 104 -34.38 21.32 4.06
N PRO A 105 -33.60 20.32 4.51
CA PRO A 105 -34.12 19.05 4.98
C PRO A 105 -34.85 19.21 6.33
N PRO A 106 -35.92 18.44 6.57
CA PRO A 106 -36.73 18.57 7.79
C PRO A 106 -35.98 18.09 9.03
N VAL A 107 -36.23 18.77 10.14
CA VAL A 107 -35.73 18.49 11.50
C VAL A 107 -36.22 17.17 12.07
#